data_AF-A0A9D3YYN0-F1
#
_entry.id   AF-A0A9D3YYN0-F1
#
_cell.length_a   1.000
_cell.length_b   1.000
_cell.length_c   1.000
_cell.angle_alpha   90.00
_cell.angle_beta   90.00
_cell.angle_gamma   90.00
#
_symmetry.space_group_name_H-M   'P 1'
#
loop_
_entity.id
_entity.type
_entity.pdbx_description
1 polymer ?
#
loop_
_entity_poly.entity_id
_entity_poly.type
_entity_poly.pdbx_seq_one_letter_code
_entity_poly.pdbx_strand_id
1 'polypeptide(L)'
;MAAKNNCKKARREKQRQNMSDSEEMCEDCNKEVSPDDKALVCSLCDNRFHIKCQRVSVADYDFLIKSDDGIQWFCKSCKGASQKVYKMLNLVHKRQDQLESEIKNLSKNVQDCNGNITDLKANLHSVVSGTVKDILDERHEESVRENNLIFVNLIDNGNTSNDKDTLKSILENILGLTDASGQVKITSITRLGKFANTSEKVRPLR
;
A
#
# COMPACT_ATOMS: atom_id res chain seq x y z
N MET A 1 -11.00 35.75 -19.43
CA MET A 1 -12.15 35.06 -18.80
C MET A 1 -13.46 35.84 -19.01
N ALA A 2 -13.91 36.09 -20.25
CA ALA A 2 -15.10 36.94 -20.48
C ALA A 2 -16.03 36.49 -21.63
N ALA A 3 -15.91 35.25 -22.13
CA ALA A 3 -16.65 34.79 -23.31
C ALA A 3 -17.73 33.71 -23.04
N LYS A 4 -17.91 33.26 -21.79
CA LYS A 4 -18.82 32.12 -21.47
C LYS A 4 -20.22 32.53 -20.99
N ASN A 5 -20.50 33.82 -20.78
CA ASN A 5 -21.75 34.27 -20.16
C ASN A 5 -22.90 34.60 -21.13
N ASN A 6 -22.64 34.71 -22.44
CA ASN A 6 -23.69 35.07 -23.41
C ASN A 6 -24.46 33.87 -24.01
N CYS A 7 -23.96 32.64 -23.88
CA CYS A 7 -24.62 31.47 -24.47
C CYS A 7 -25.79 30.93 -23.62
N LYS A 8 -25.84 31.26 -22.32
CA LYS A 8 -26.90 30.78 -21.41
C LYS A 8 -28.20 31.60 -21.47
N LYS A 9 -28.15 32.88 -21.87
CA LYS A 9 -29.36 33.73 -21.95
C LYS A 9 -30.21 33.42 -23.19
N ALA A 10 -29.60 33.24 -24.36
CA ALA A 10 -30.31 32.94 -25.60
C ALA A 10 -30.99 31.54 -25.61
N ARG A 11 -30.51 30.58 -24.81
CA ARG A 11 -31.10 29.23 -24.73
C ARG A 11 -32.31 29.15 -23.79
N ARG A 12 -32.43 30.06 -22.81
CA ARG A 12 -33.59 30.14 -21.90
C ARG A 12 -34.82 30.79 -22.54
N GLU A 13 -34.62 31.64 -23.55
CA GLU A 13 -35.71 32.36 -24.22
C GLU A 13 -36.36 31.52 -25.33
N LYS A 14 -35.60 30.62 -25.96
CA LYS A 14 -36.08 29.76 -27.06
C LYS A 14 -36.76 28.46 -26.62
N GLN A 15 -36.77 28.15 -25.32
CA GLN A 15 -37.48 26.99 -24.75
C GLN A 15 -38.90 27.32 -24.25
N ARG A 16 -39.35 28.58 -24.37
CA ARG A 16 -40.69 29.01 -23.91
C ARG A 16 -41.78 29.03 -24.99
N GLN A 17 -41.47 28.74 -26.26
CA GLN A 17 -42.41 28.98 -27.37
C GLN A 17 -42.96 27.72 -28.04
N ASN A 18 -42.72 26.52 -27.51
CA ASN A 18 -43.24 25.26 -28.08
C ASN A 18 -43.80 24.32 -27.00
N MET A 19 -44.69 24.82 -26.13
CA MET A 19 -45.62 23.97 -25.38
C MET A 19 -47.02 24.31 -25.91
N SER A 20 -47.67 23.32 -26.51
CA SER A 20 -49.07 23.35 -26.85
C SER A 20 -49.91 23.81 -25.65
N ASP A 21 -50.94 24.63 -25.90
CA ASP A 21 -52.04 25.01 -25.00
C ASP A 21 -52.74 23.76 -24.45
N SER A 22 -52.03 23.04 -23.59
CA SER A 22 -52.55 21.90 -22.86
C SER A 22 -53.12 22.53 -21.61
N GLU A 23 -54.42 22.80 -21.64
CA GLU A 23 -55.18 23.38 -20.53
C GLU A 23 -54.70 22.76 -19.22
N GLU A 24 -54.11 23.59 -18.35
CA GLU A 24 -53.47 23.09 -17.13
C GLU A 24 -54.57 22.81 -16.09
N MET A 25 -55.01 21.55 -16.03
CA MET A 25 -56.10 21.11 -15.17
C MET A 25 -55.62 20.84 -13.74
N CYS A 26 -56.47 21.16 -12.76
CA CYS A 26 -56.22 20.81 -11.37
C CYS A 26 -56.50 19.32 -11.12
N GLU A 27 -55.48 18.56 -10.75
CA GLU A 27 -55.59 17.10 -10.55
C GLU A 27 -56.53 16.68 -9.40
N ASP A 28 -56.81 17.56 -8.44
CA ASP A 28 -57.73 17.26 -7.32
C ASP A 28 -59.21 17.42 -7.70
N CYS A 29 -59.55 18.41 -8.53
CA CYS A 29 -60.94 18.77 -8.81
C CYS A 29 -61.33 18.69 -10.30
N ASN A 30 -60.37 18.37 -11.17
CA ASN A 30 -60.51 18.28 -12.63
C ASN A 30 -61.16 19.53 -13.24
N LYS A 31 -60.82 20.71 -12.70
CA LYS A 31 -61.19 22.01 -13.26
C LYS A 31 -59.95 22.72 -13.78
N GLU A 32 -60.12 23.50 -14.84
CA GLU A 32 -59.08 24.34 -15.40
C GLU A 32 -58.53 25.31 -14.35
N VAL A 33 -57.20 25.47 -14.32
CA VAL A 33 -56.52 26.44 -13.47
C VAL A 33 -56.27 27.71 -14.30
N SER A 34 -57.05 28.75 -14.06
CA SER A 34 -56.86 30.04 -14.74
C SER A 34 -55.51 30.66 -14.35
N PRO A 35 -54.86 31.47 -15.23
CA PRO A 35 -53.68 32.26 -14.85
C PRO A 35 -53.90 33.18 -13.65
N ASP A 36 -55.15 33.60 -13.38
CA ASP A 36 -55.51 34.43 -12.22
C ASP A 36 -55.71 33.61 -10.93
N ASP A 37 -55.83 32.27 -11.04
CA ASP A 37 -56.02 31.40 -9.89
C ASP A 37 -54.71 31.18 -9.12
N LYS A 38 -54.79 31.28 -7.80
CA LYS A 38 -53.68 30.88 -6.92
C LYS A 38 -53.52 29.36 -6.97
N ALA A 39 -52.45 28.90 -7.60
CA ALA A 39 -52.15 27.48 -7.79
C ALA A 39 -50.67 27.16 -7.57
N LEU A 40 -50.40 25.93 -7.13
CA LEU A 40 -49.06 25.41 -6.89
C LEU A 40 -48.80 24.21 -7.80
N VAL A 41 -47.54 24.06 -8.24
CA VAL A 41 -47.04 22.91 -8.98
C VAL A 41 -46.34 21.98 -8.00
N CYS A 42 -46.71 20.70 -7.97
CA CYS A 42 -46.06 19.74 -7.10
C CYS A 42 -44.66 19.40 -7.61
N SER A 43 -43.62 19.56 -6.81
CA SER A 43 -42.23 19.27 -7.21
C SER A 43 -41.89 17.79 -7.45
N LEU A 44 -42.86 16.87 -7.29
CA LEU A 44 -42.67 15.43 -7.49
C LEU A 44 -43.44 14.87 -8.68
N CYS A 45 -44.71 15.27 -8.86
CA CYS A 45 -45.53 14.79 -9.98
C CYS A 45 -45.77 15.85 -11.06
N ASP A 46 -45.26 17.06 -10.87
CA ASP A 46 -45.39 18.21 -11.78
C ASP A 46 -46.83 18.64 -12.13
N ASN A 47 -47.84 18.06 -11.47
CA ASN A 47 -49.25 18.46 -11.63
C ASN A 47 -49.55 19.77 -10.90
N ARG A 48 -50.52 20.54 -11.42
CA ARG A 48 -51.03 21.78 -10.82
C ARG A 48 -52.22 21.54 -9.92
N PHE A 49 -52.27 22.34 -8.86
CA PHE A 49 -53.34 22.27 -7.87
C PHE A 49 -53.76 23.66 -7.42
N HIS A 50 -55.06 23.93 -7.38
CA HIS A 50 -55.60 25.07 -6.67
C HIS A 50 -55.21 25.01 -5.19
N ILE A 51 -54.81 26.14 -4.61
CA ILE A 51 -54.46 26.19 -3.17
C ILE A 51 -55.62 25.73 -2.28
N LYS A 52 -56.87 26.00 -2.69
CA LYS A 52 -58.08 25.58 -1.97
C LYS A 52 -58.27 24.06 -1.97
N CYS A 53 -58.04 23.39 -3.10
CA CYS A 53 -58.13 21.92 -3.21
C CYS A 53 -57.13 21.23 -2.27
N GLN A 54 -55.92 21.79 -2.20
CA GLN A 54 -54.86 21.28 -1.33
C GLN A 54 -54.92 21.81 0.11
N ARG A 55 -55.91 22.65 0.46
CA ARG A 55 -56.07 23.27 1.79
C ARG A 55 -54.85 24.08 2.23
N VAL A 56 -54.18 24.76 1.30
CA VAL A 56 -53.07 25.67 1.56
C VAL A 56 -53.65 27.06 1.82
N SER A 57 -53.25 27.70 2.92
CA SER A 57 -53.72 29.06 3.23
C SER A 57 -53.12 30.08 2.27
N VAL A 58 -53.79 31.22 2.10
CA VAL A 58 -53.27 32.30 1.24
C VAL A 58 -51.93 32.82 1.75
N ALA A 59 -51.76 32.88 3.08
CA ALA A 59 -50.51 33.29 3.70
C ALA A 59 -49.36 32.31 3.42
N ASP A 60 -49.62 30.99 3.50
CA ASP A 60 -48.63 29.96 3.18
C ASP A 60 -48.26 29.98 1.70
N TYR A 61 -49.24 30.19 0.81
CA TYR A 61 -49.00 30.36 -0.61
C TYR A 61 -48.11 31.56 -0.91
N ASP A 62 -48.45 32.73 -0.34
CA ASP A 62 -47.67 33.94 -0.53
C ASP A 62 -46.26 33.77 0.05
N PHE A 63 -46.09 33.01 1.15
CA PHE A 63 -44.78 32.65 1.71
C PHE A 63 -43.99 31.73 0.78
N LEU A 64 -44.61 30.68 0.23
CA LEU A 64 -43.98 29.74 -0.70
C LEU A 64 -43.48 30.43 -1.98
N ILE A 65 -44.24 31.41 -2.49
CA ILE A 65 -43.83 32.19 -3.68
C ILE A 65 -42.76 33.22 -3.37
N LYS A 66 -42.83 33.87 -2.20
CA LYS A 66 -41.85 34.89 -1.79
C LYS A 66 -40.52 34.30 -1.33
N SER A 67 -40.51 33.04 -0.93
CA SER A 67 -39.28 32.37 -0.51
C SER A 67 -38.46 32.02 -1.76
N ASP A 68 -37.21 32.49 -1.83
CA ASP A 68 -36.27 32.13 -2.89
C ASP A 68 -36.08 30.60 -2.96
N ASP A 69 -35.67 30.10 -4.14
CA ASP A 69 -35.40 28.74 -4.72
C ASP A 69 -35.14 27.49 -3.82
N GLY A 70 -35.46 27.49 -2.53
CA GLY A 70 -35.18 26.39 -1.59
C GLY A 70 -36.41 25.66 -1.05
N ILE A 71 -37.63 26.19 -1.23
CA ILE A 71 -38.84 25.55 -0.69
C ILE A 71 -39.55 24.75 -1.77
N GLN A 72 -39.48 23.41 -1.64
CA GLN A 72 -40.23 22.49 -2.47
C GLN A 72 -41.60 22.21 -1.86
N TRP A 73 -42.65 22.28 -2.68
CA TRP A 73 -44.00 21.95 -2.26
C TRP A 73 -44.44 20.62 -2.88
N PHE A 74 -45.10 19.78 -2.06
CA PHE A 74 -45.61 18.48 -2.46
C PHE A 74 -47.11 18.42 -2.20
N CYS A 75 -47.89 17.94 -3.17
CA CYS A 75 -49.32 17.68 -2.99
C CYS A 75 -49.55 16.58 -1.95
N LYS A 76 -50.79 16.46 -1.45
CA LYS A 76 -51.14 15.50 -0.38
C LYS A 76 -50.76 14.05 -0.70
N SER A 77 -50.94 13.61 -1.94
CA SER A 77 -50.60 12.25 -2.37
C SER A 77 -49.08 12.03 -2.41
N CYS A 78 -48.32 13.01 -2.91
CA CYS A 78 -46.86 12.95 -2.99
C CYS A 78 -46.15 13.17 -1.65
N LYS A 79 -46.76 13.87 -0.69
CA LYS A 79 -46.15 14.19 0.61
C LYS A 79 -45.66 12.94 1.37
N GLY A 80 -46.41 11.84 1.34
CA GLY A 80 -46.00 10.59 1.97
C GLY A 80 -44.81 9.94 1.26
N ALA A 81 -44.78 9.99 -0.07
CA ALA A 81 -43.68 9.46 -0.86
C ALA A 81 -42.39 10.28 -0.64
N SER A 82 -42.45 11.61 -0.71
CA SER A 82 -41.29 12.47 -0.50
C SER A 82 -40.68 12.29 0.90
N GLN A 83 -41.50 12.19 1.95
CA GLN A 83 -41.03 11.89 3.30
C GLN A 83 -40.29 10.55 3.40
N LYS A 84 -40.77 9.50 2.72
CA LYS A 84 -40.09 8.20 2.68
C LYS A 84 -38.75 8.30 1.94
N VAL A 85 -38.71 9.02 0.83
CA VAL A 85 -37.47 9.25 0.06
C VAL A 85 -36.44 9.99 0.91
N TYR A 86 -36.80 11.06 1.62
CA TYR A 86 -35.86 11.76 2.50
C TYR A 86 -35.34 10.88 3.64
N LYS A 87 -36.21 10.04 4.25
CA LYS A 87 -35.77 9.08 5.27
C LYS A 87 -34.78 8.06 4.71
N MET A 88 -35.06 7.54 3.51
CA MET A 88 -34.15 6.62 2.82
C MET A 88 -32.83 7.30 2.47
N LEU A 89 -32.87 8.53 1.94
CA LEU A 89 -31.68 9.30 1.61
C LEU A 89 -30.79 9.53 2.85
N ASN A 90 -31.38 9.88 3.98
CA ASN A 90 -30.66 10.02 5.24
C ASN A 90 -30.04 8.70 5.72
N LEU A 91 -30.74 7.58 5.54
CA LEU A 91 -30.20 6.26 5.86
C LEU A 91 -29.03 5.90 4.94
N VAL A 92 -29.14 6.19 3.65
CA VAL A 92 -28.06 6.00 2.67
C VAL A 92 -26.85 6.85 3.03
N HIS A 93 -27.03 8.14 3.35
CA HIS A 93 -25.94 9.00 3.82
C HIS A 93 -25.23 8.44 5.05
N LYS A 94 -25.99 8.04 6.08
CA LYS A 94 -25.39 7.41 7.27
C LYS A 94 -24.58 6.16 6.94
N ARG A 95 -25.10 5.32 6.04
CA ARG A 95 -24.39 4.12 5.60
C ARG A 95 -23.14 4.47 4.81
N GLN A 96 -23.19 5.51 3.98
CA GLN A 96 -22.03 6.00 3.24
C GLN A 96 -20.95 6.49 4.21
N ASP A 97 -21.29 7.33 5.19
CA ASP A 97 -20.35 7.82 6.21
C ASP A 97 -19.67 6.67 6.98
N GLN A 98 -20.45 5.63 7.31
CA GLN A 98 -19.92 4.43 7.96
C GLN A 98 -18.92 3.69 7.07
N LEU A 99 -19.28 3.45 5.81
CA LEU A 99 -18.40 2.76 4.85
C LEU A 99 -17.11 3.56 4.61
N GLU A 100 -17.19 4.89 4.51
CA GLU A 100 -16.02 5.75 4.37
C GLU A 100 -15.10 5.66 5.60
N SER A 101 -15.67 5.57 6.81
CA SER A 101 -14.91 5.33 8.04
C SER A 101 -14.21 3.97 8.04
N GLU A 102 -14.92 2.91 7.65
CA GLU A 102 -14.37 1.54 7.55
C GLU A 102 -13.24 1.46 6.52
N ILE A 103 -13.41 2.07 5.34
CA ILE A 103 -12.36 2.16 4.31
C ILE A 103 -11.12 2.87 4.84
N LYS A 104 -11.29 3.97 5.57
CA LYS A 104 -10.18 4.71 6.18
C LYS A 104 -9.41 3.86 7.19
N ASN A 105 -10.13 3.09 8.03
CA ASN A 105 -9.52 2.19 9.00
C ASN A 105 -8.78 1.03 8.32
N LEU A 106 -9.39 0.42 7.30
CA LEU A 106 -8.75 -0.64 6.51
C LEU A 106 -7.47 -0.16 5.83
N SER A 107 -7.50 1.05 5.24
CA SER A 107 -6.32 1.66 4.62
C SER A 107 -5.18 1.84 5.61
N LYS A 108 -5.48 2.31 6.83
CA LYS A 108 -4.50 2.42 7.91
C LYS A 108 -3.90 1.05 8.28
N ASN A 109 -4.74 0.03 8.46
CA ASN A 109 -4.28 -1.32 8.81
C ASN A 109 -3.38 -1.91 7.71
N VAL A 110 -3.71 -1.68 6.43
CA VAL A 110 -2.86 -2.11 5.31
C VAL A 110 -1.51 -1.40 5.34
N GLN A 111 -1.49 -0.09 5.62
CA GLN A 111 -0.24 0.67 5.76
C GLN A 111 0.62 0.14 6.92
N ASP A 112 0.02 -0.11 8.08
CA ASP A 112 0.71 -0.64 9.26
C ASP A 112 1.28 -2.06 8.99
N CYS A 113 0.48 -2.94 8.37
CA CYS A 113 0.95 -4.26 7.94
C CYS A 113 2.12 -4.17 6.95
N ASN A 114 2.06 -3.25 6.00
CA ASN A 114 3.14 -3.08 5.02
C ASN A 114 4.44 -2.59 5.68
N GLY A 115 4.34 -1.70 6.67
CA GLY A 115 5.49 -1.29 7.51
C GLY A 115 6.12 -2.48 8.24
N ASN A 116 5.29 -3.30 8.88
CA ASN A 116 5.76 -4.50 9.57
C ASN A 116 6.44 -5.50 8.61
N ILE A 117 5.91 -5.65 7.39
CA ILE A 117 6.52 -6.52 6.36
C ILE A 117 7.88 -5.97 5.93
N THR A 118 8.02 -4.67 5.74
CA THR A 118 9.32 -4.07 5.38
C THR A 118 10.36 -4.26 6.48
N ASP A 119 9.96 -4.10 7.73
CA ASP A 119 10.85 -4.27 8.88
C ASP A 119 11.26 -5.74 9.04
N LEU A 120 10.30 -6.67 8.93
CA LEU A 120 10.58 -8.09 8.97
C LEU A 120 11.53 -8.51 7.84
N LYS A 121 11.34 -7.96 6.63
CA LYS A 121 12.22 -8.23 5.49
C LYS A 121 13.64 -7.70 5.72
N ALA A 122 13.79 -6.50 6.29
CA ALA A 122 15.09 -5.94 6.62
C ALA A 122 15.82 -6.79 7.68
N ASN A 123 15.11 -7.19 8.74
CA ASN A 123 15.64 -8.07 9.77
C ASN A 123 16.05 -9.43 9.20
N LEU A 124 15.18 -10.05 8.39
CA LEU A 124 15.49 -11.32 7.74
C LEU A 124 16.73 -11.21 6.85
N HIS A 125 16.84 -10.14 6.04
CA HIS A 125 17.99 -9.91 5.20
C HIS A 125 19.28 -9.75 6.01
N SER A 126 19.24 -9.02 7.12
CA SER A 126 20.40 -8.87 8.01
C SER A 126 20.84 -10.21 8.61
N VAL A 127 19.89 -11.02 9.09
CA VAL A 127 20.19 -12.33 9.68
C VAL A 127 20.76 -13.28 8.62
N VAL A 128 20.10 -13.40 7.47
CA VAL A 128 20.55 -14.27 6.38
C VAL A 128 21.91 -13.82 5.85
N SER A 129 22.13 -12.53 5.63
CA SER A 129 23.42 -12.03 5.16
C SER A 129 24.55 -12.27 6.16
N GLY A 130 24.26 -12.17 7.46
CA GLY A 130 25.23 -12.52 8.52
C GLY A 130 25.59 -14.00 8.46
N THR A 131 24.58 -14.88 8.53
CA THR A 131 24.80 -16.33 8.53
C THR A 131 25.48 -16.83 7.25
N VAL A 132 25.10 -16.32 6.08
CA VAL A 132 25.74 -16.69 4.81
C VAL A 132 27.20 -16.25 4.79
N LYS A 133 27.50 -15.05 5.31
CA LYS A 133 28.88 -14.57 5.40
C LYS A 133 29.71 -15.46 6.32
N ASP A 134 29.21 -15.80 7.51
CA ASP A 134 29.92 -16.66 8.46
C ASP A 134 30.23 -18.04 7.85
N ILE A 135 29.28 -18.64 7.13
CA ILE A 135 29.48 -19.91 6.42
C ILE A 135 30.54 -19.78 5.31
N LEU A 136 30.52 -18.69 4.54
CA LEU A 136 31.50 -18.47 3.47
C LEU A 136 32.90 -18.24 4.03
N ASP A 137 33.02 -17.48 5.12
CA ASP A 137 34.30 -17.22 5.79
C ASP A 137 34.87 -18.53 6.37
N GLU A 138 34.03 -19.35 7.02
CA GLU A 138 34.43 -20.68 7.52
C GLU A 138 34.92 -21.60 6.38
N ARG A 139 34.16 -21.69 5.28
CA ARG A 139 34.54 -22.49 4.11
C ARG A 139 35.83 -22.01 3.45
N HIS A 140 36.04 -20.70 3.42
CA HIS A 140 37.27 -20.12 2.89
C HIS A 140 38.47 -20.49 3.78
N GLU A 141 38.32 -20.38 5.10
CA GLU A 141 39.35 -20.81 6.05
C GLU A 141 39.68 -22.30 5.93
N GLU A 142 38.67 -23.16 5.77
CA GLU A 142 38.86 -24.60 5.53
C GLU A 142 39.65 -24.87 4.26
N SER A 143 39.29 -24.25 3.13
CA SER A 143 39.97 -24.44 1.85
C SER A 143 41.44 -23.99 1.89
N VAL A 144 41.74 -22.90 2.59
CA VAL A 144 43.12 -22.43 2.81
C VAL A 144 43.92 -23.39 3.69
N ARG A 145 43.24 -24.19 4.54
CA ARG A 145 43.88 -25.16 5.45
C ARG A 145 43.95 -26.58 4.91
N GLU A 146 43.12 -26.94 3.92
CA GLU A 146 42.97 -28.30 3.39
C GLU A 146 44.29 -28.93 2.94
N ASN A 147 45.21 -28.10 2.42
CA ASN A 147 46.51 -28.56 1.91
C ASN A 147 47.67 -28.33 2.91
N ASN A 148 47.38 -27.83 4.12
CA ASN A 148 48.41 -27.64 5.14
C ASN A 148 48.64 -28.94 5.90
N LEU A 149 49.87 -29.42 5.91
CA LEU A 149 50.30 -30.57 6.70
C LEU A 149 50.94 -30.08 7.99
N ILE A 150 50.56 -30.65 9.13
CA ILE A 150 51.17 -30.34 10.42
C ILE A 150 52.07 -31.49 10.83
N PHE A 151 53.37 -31.21 10.92
CA PHE A 151 54.37 -32.15 11.40
C PHE A 151 54.70 -31.84 12.85
N VAL A 152 54.44 -32.81 13.73
CA VAL A 152 54.77 -32.73 15.15
C VAL A 152 56.06 -33.50 15.43
N ASN A 153 56.76 -33.14 16.52
CA ASN A 153 57.99 -33.81 16.97
C ASN A 153 59.18 -33.76 15.99
N LEU A 154 59.23 -32.77 15.09
CA LEU A 154 60.43 -32.51 14.29
C LEU A 154 61.42 -31.65 15.07
N ILE A 155 62.63 -32.17 15.30
CA ILE A 155 63.71 -31.48 16.03
C ILE A 155 63.83 -30.01 15.56
N ASP A 156 63.77 -29.06 16.49
CA ASP A 156 63.87 -27.63 16.22
C ASP A 156 65.34 -27.20 16.23
N ASN A 157 65.93 -27.10 15.04
CA ASN A 157 67.32 -26.66 14.87
C ASN A 157 67.45 -25.13 14.77
N GLY A 158 66.36 -24.38 14.94
CA GLY A 158 66.34 -22.92 14.83
C GLY A 158 66.57 -22.36 13.41
N ASN A 159 66.70 -23.22 12.39
CA ASN A 159 66.96 -22.83 11.00
C ASN A 159 65.88 -23.37 10.06
N THR A 160 65.10 -22.47 9.47
CA THR A 160 64.01 -22.77 8.52
C THR A 160 64.48 -23.46 7.25
N SER A 161 65.75 -23.30 6.85
CA SER A 161 66.30 -24.01 5.68
C SER A 161 66.41 -25.51 5.96
N ASN A 162 66.90 -25.87 7.14
CA ASN A 162 67.04 -27.28 7.54
C ASN A 162 65.66 -27.96 7.66
N ASP A 163 64.64 -27.21 8.11
CA ASP A 163 63.26 -27.69 8.18
C ASP A 163 62.71 -28.08 6.80
N LYS A 164 63.03 -27.28 5.77
CA LYS A 164 62.59 -27.55 4.40
C LYS A 164 63.19 -28.82 3.82
N ASP A 165 64.49 -29.04 4.04
CA ASP A 165 65.18 -30.23 3.53
C ASP A 165 64.77 -31.50 4.28
N THR A 166 64.57 -31.39 5.60
CA THR A 166 64.02 -32.47 6.42
C THR A 166 62.61 -32.85 5.97
N LEU A 167 61.74 -31.86 5.75
CA LEU A 167 60.39 -32.09 5.25
C LEU A 167 60.37 -32.72 3.86
N LYS A 168 61.20 -32.25 2.93
CA LYS A 168 61.31 -32.87 1.60
C LYS A 168 61.67 -34.34 1.71
N SER A 169 62.67 -34.65 2.53
CA SER A 169 63.11 -36.04 2.74
C SER A 169 61.99 -36.90 3.33
N ILE A 170 61.20 -36.39 4.26
CA ILE A 170 60.05 -37.10 4.85
C ILE A 170 58.93 -37.29 3.81
N LEU A 171 58.57 -36.23 3.08
CA LEU A 171 57.51 -36.25 2.08
C LEU A 171 57.83 -37.21 0.92
N GLU A 172 59.07 -37.23 0.46
CA GLU A 172 59.54 -38.12 -0.61
C GLU A 172 59.63 -39.57 -0.13
N ASN A 173 60.33 -39.82 0.98
CA ASN A 173 60.66 -41.20 1.38
C ASN A 173 59.53 -41.93 2.12
N ILE A 174 58.69 -41.21 2.87
CA ILE A 174 57.66 -41.83 3.70
C ILE A 174 56.29 -41.76 3.03
N LEU A 175 55.94 -40.60 2.48
CA LEU A 175 54.59 -40.34 1.98
C LEU A 175 54.46 -40.51 0.46
N GLY A 176 55.57 -40.51 -0.29
CA GLY A 176 55.56 -40.66 -1.75
C GLY A 176 54.84 -39.52 -2.47
N LEU A 177 54.77 -38.33 -1.86
CA LEU A 177 54.03 -37.18 -2.40
C LEU A 177 54.90 -36.36 -3.36
N THR A 178 55.05 -36.83 -4.59
CA THR A 178 55.78 -36.11 -5.65
C THR A 178 54.85 -35.61 -6.76
N ASP A 179 55.18 -34.48 -7.37
CA ASP A 179 54.46 -34.01 -8.56
C ASP A 179 54.81 -34.84 -9.82
N ALA A 180 54.25 -34.48 -10.98
CA ALA A 180 54.53 -35.15 -12.25
C ALA A 180 56.00 -35.07 -12.70
N SER A 181 56.79 -34.18 -12.09
CA SER A 181 58.24 -34.06 -12.32
C SER A 181 59.07 -34.85 -11.30
N GLY A 182 58.41 -35.53 -10.35
CA GLY A 182 59.09 -36.25 -9.26
C GLY A 182 59.58 -35.34 -8.14
N GLN A 183 59.17 -34.06 -8.08
CA GLN A 183 59.62 -33.12 -7.07
C GLN A 183 58.51 -32.76 -6.08
N VAL A 184 58.87 -32.50 -4.82
CA VAL A 184 57.94 -31.98 -3.81
C VAL A 184 57.88 -30.47 -3.89
N LYS A 185 56.69 -29.94 -4.20
CA LYS A 185 56.43 -28.50 -4.21
C LYS A 185 55.94 -28.04 -2.83
N ILE A 186 56.82 -27.36 -2.08
CA ILE A 186 56.47 -26.74 -0.80
C ILE A 186 56.30 -25.23 -1.00
N THR A 187 55.10 -24.72 -0.77
CA THR A 187 54.74 -23.32 -0.98
C THR A 187 55.26 -22.41 0.14
N SER A 188 55.06 -22.82 1.40
CA SER A 188 55.49 -22.09 2.60
C SER A 188 55.74 -23.05 3.74
N ILE A 189 56.63 -22.70 4.66
CA ILE A 189 56.89 -23.45 5.90
C ILE A 189 56.90 -22.47 7.06
N THR A 190 56.24 -22.80 8.17
CA THR A 190 56.24 -21.98 9.38
C THR A 190 56.11 -22.84 10.63
N ARG A 191 57.04 -22.66 11.58
CA ARG A 191 56.92 -23.23 12.93
C ARG A 191 55.78 -22.53 13.68
N LEU A 192 54.84 -23.28 14.23
CA LEU A 192 53.71 -22.75 14.99
C LEU A 192 54.12 -22.47 16.44
N GLY A 193 53.79 -21.28 16.94
CA GLY A 193 54.02 -20.86 18.33
C GLY A 193 55.28 -20.02 18.56
N LYS A 194 55.35 -19.37 19.74
CA LYS A 194 56.49 -18.55 20.14
C LYS A 194 57.72 -19.42 20.38
N PHE A 195 58.88 -18.95 19.93
CA PHE A 195 60.15 -19.60 20.25
C PHE A 195 60.42 -19.46 21.75
N ALA A 196 60.69 -20.57 22.42
CA ALA A 196 61.06 -20.60 23.82
C ALA A 196 62.37 -21.38 23.98
N ASN A 197 63.42 -20.71 24.45
CA ASN A 197 64.77 -21.28 24.61
C ASN A 197 64.83 -22.48 25.57
N THR A 198 63.78 -22.72 26.36
CA THR A 198 63.73 -23.71 27.43
C THR A 198 62.56 -24.67 27.32
N SER A 199 61.78 -24.64 26.23
CA SER A 199 60.62 -25.53 26.11
C SER A 199 61.06 -26.94 25.75
N GLU A 200 60.83 -27.88 26.66
CA GLU A 200 60.96 -29.33 26.46
C GLU A 200 60.07 -29.84 25.31
N LYS A 201 59.06 -29.06 24.90
CA LYS A 201 58.16 -29.36 23.79
C LYS A 201 58.61 -28.69 22.50
N VAL A 202 58.74 -29.51 21.45
CA VAL A 202 59.14 -29.07 20.12
C VAL A 202 57.96 -28.42 19.38
N ARG A 203 58.20 -27.29 18.70
CA ARG A 203 57.15 -26.56 17.98
C ARG A 203 56.69 -27.33 16.73
N PRO A 204 55.37 -27.48 16.51
CA PRO A 204 54.85 -28.06 15.28
C PRO A 204 55.29 -27.25 14.06
N LEU A 205 55.50 -27.93 12.95
CA LEU A 205 55.83 -27.32 11.67
C LEU A 205 54.58 -27.41 10.76
N ARG A 206 54.14 -26.27 10.23
CA ARG A 206 53.07 -26.18 9.23
C ARG A 206 53.65 -25.85 7.86
#